data_AF-A0A653CQ78-F1
#
_entry.id   AF-A0A653CQ78-F1
#
_cell.length_a   1.000
_cell.length_b   1.000
_cell.length_c   1.000
_cell.angle_alpha   90.00
_cell.angle_beta   90.00
_cell.angle_gamma   90.00
#
_symmetry.space_group_name_H-M   'P 1'
#
loop_
_entity.id
_entity.type
_entity.pdbx_description
1 polymer ?
#
loop_
_entity_poly.entity_id
_entity_poly.type
_entity_poly.pdbx_seq_one_letter_code
_entity_poly.pdbx_strand_id
1 'polypeptide(L)'
;MIEGLCYFNNEGLSDITSLLFSELLAVYHKKSMEICLRIYVYDGDYYHGKYITNTQGLATYDPIKWDKKQGKRVGLKKRVVKLDCAFVHYLISEICISTFYRLHFINRWTDALYKSLVIILKSTECDLIDYNWNERVYDMVREKCELDHALSWLSTLGGAFSALGDYFPSCAEIAGKISINQFKLALRLGDPTIAARCRLFLALSLIQKKRFHLARRIIYSEFQKARNSVVVDNKLLNMCRGIWAKLQYEYKVYSESKYRIKNVLADKITYNLNK
;
A
#
# COMPACT_ATOMS: atom_id res chain seq x y z
N MET A 1 -8.78 -19.80 18.48
CA MET A 1 -10.09 -20.47 18.37
C MET A 1 -10.40 -20.56 16.88
N ILE A 2 -10.36 -21.69 16.18
CA ILE A 2 -10.29 -23.11 16.55
C ILE A 2 -9.47 -23.81 15.44
N GLU A 3 -8.61 -24.75 15.85
CA GLU A 3 -7.88 -25.72 15.03
C GLU A 3 -8.81 -26.80 14.47
N GLY A 4 -8.43 -27.44 13.36
CA GLY A 4 -9.17 -28.57 12.81
C GLY A 4 -8.46 -29.26 11.64
N LEU A 5 -7.23 -29.72 11.87
CA LEU A 5 -6.57 -30.74 11.05
C LEU A 5 -7.39 -32.04 11.16
N CYS A 6 -7.94 -32.51 10.05
CA CYS A 6 -8.28 -33.92 9.87
C CYS A 6 -7.30 -34.54 8.87
N TYR A 7 -6.38 -35.30 9.44
CA TYR A 7 -5.60 -36.34 8.79
C TYR A 7 -6.53 -37.29 8.03
N PHE A 8 -6.33 -37.43 6.72
CA PHE A 8 -6.67 -38.66 6.02
C PHE A 8 -5.36 -39.30 5.56
N ASN A 9 -5.08 -40.47 6.15
CA ASN A 9 -3.95 -41.32 5.81
C ASN A 9 -3.99 -41.70 4.33
N ASN A 10 -2.95 -41.27 3.63
CA ASN A 10 -2.49 -41.76 2.35
C ASN A 10 -1.76 -43.09 2.56
N GLU A 11 -2.37 -44.24 2.23
CA GLU A 11 -1.60 -45.45 1.91
C GLU A 11 -2.19 -46.28 0.75
N GLY A 12 -3.08 -45.70 -0.07
CA GLY A 12 -3.65 -46.42 -1.23
C GLY A 12 -3.96 -45.60 -2.49
N LEU A 13 -3.83 -44.27 -2.46
CA LEU A 13 -4.13 -43.40 -3.61
C LEU A 13 -2.88 -42.80 -4.28
N SER A 14 -1.71 -42.84 -3.64
CA SER A 14 -0.46 -42.29 -4.18
C SER A 14 0.09 -43.11 -5.35
N ASP A 15 -0.14 -44.41 -5.36
CA ASP A 15 0.40 -45.29 -6.40
C ASP A 15 -0.43 -45.21 -7.68
N ILE A 16 -1.76 -45.17 -7.60
CA ILE A 16 -2.60 -45.07 -8.81
C ILE A 16 -2.52 -43.67 -9.42
N THR A 17 -2.46 -42.61 -8.60
CA THR A 17 -2.29 -41.24 -9.12
C THR A 17 -0.90 -41.00 -9.67
N SER A 18 0.16 -41.54 -9.07
CA SER A 18 1.52 -41.44 -9.61
C SER A 18 1.73 -42.33 -10.85
N LEU A 19 1.12 -43.52 -10.92
CA LEU A 19 1.13 -44.36 -12.13
C LEU A 19 0.35 -43.70 -13.27
N LEU A 20 -0.86 -43.17 -13.04
CA LEU A 20 -1.60 -42.41 -14.06
C LEU A 20 -0.87 -41.14 -14.48
N PHE A 21 -0.22 -40.42 -13.56
CA PHE A 21 0.59 -39.24 -13.91
C PHE A 21 1.82 -39.65 -14.73
N SER A 22 2.48 -40.76 -14.37
CA SER A 22 3.67 -41.26 -15.04
C SER A 22 3.37 -41.88 -16.40
N GLU A 23 2.24 -42.56 -16.58
CA GLU A 23 1.77 -43.10 -17.86
C GLU A 23 1.24 -41.98 -18.77
N LEU A 24 0.55 -40.96 -18.22
CA LEU A 24 0.24 -39.72 -18.96
C LEU A 24 1.53 -39.02 -19.39
N LEU A 25 2.52 -38.84 -18.51
CA LEU A 25 3.82 -38.25 -18.84
C LEU A 25 4.63 -39.09 -19.85
N ALA A 26 4.56 -40.42 -19.77
CA ALA A 26 5.28 -41.34 -20.65
C ALA A 26 4.65 -41.42 -22.06
N VAL A 27 3.32 -41.36 -22.16
CA VAL A 27 2.61 -41.17 -23.44
C VAL A 27 2.89 -39.76 -24.01
N TYR A 28 3.08 -38.76 -23.15
CA TYR A 28 3.46 -37.40 -23.54
C TYR A 28 4.88 -37.25 -24.08
N HIS A 29 5.78 -38.17 -23.75
CA HIS A 29 7.20 -38.03 -24.09
C HIS A 29 7.55 -38.35 -25.56
N LYS A 30 6.57 -38.62 -26.44
CA LYS A 30 6.83 -39.04 -27.83
C LYS A 30 6.18 -38.21 -28.94
N LYS A 31 5.65 -37.02 -28.65
CA LYS A 31 5.28 -36.04 -29.69
C LYS A 31 5.48 -34.63 -29.16
N SER A 32 6.54 -33.97 -29.62
CA SER A 32 6.69 -32.52 -29.48
C SER A 32 5.50 -31.85 -30.19
N MET A 33 4.42 -31.59 -29.44
CA MET A 33 3.25 -30.86 -29.94
C MET A 33 3.54 -29.37 -29.81
N GLU A 34 3.73 -28.74 -30.95
CA GLU A 34 3.97 -27.31 -31.06
C GLU A 34 2.72 -26.65 -31.65
N ILE A 35 2.24 -25.58 -31.00
CA ILE A 35 1.26 -24.68 -31.61
C ILE A 35 2.00 -23.46 -32.16
N CYS A 36 1.82 -23.22 -33.45
CA CYS A 36 2.10 -21.93 -34.04
C CYS A 36 0.92 -20.98 -33.80
N LEU A 37 1.09 -20.01 -32.91
CA LEU A 37 0.20 -18.88 -32.69
C LEU A 37 0.55 -17.77 -33.67
N ARG A 38 -0.44 -17.26 -34.40
CA ARG A 38 -0.29 -16.07 -35.25
C ARG A 38 -1.33 -15.04 -34.85
N ILE A 39 -0.87 -13.85 -34.50
CA ILE A 39 -1.73 -12.76 -34.02
C ILE A 39 -1.80 -11.68 -35.10
N TYR A 40 -3.00 -11.23 -35.43
CA TYR A 40 -3.28 -10.23 -36.46
C TYR A 40 -4.20 -9.14 -35.93
N VAL A 41 -3.93 -7.86 -36.23
CA VAL A 41 -4.85 -6.74 -35.95
C VAL A 41 -5.83 -6.56 -37.11
N TYR A 42 -7.11 -6.33 -36.81
CA TYR A 42 -8.14 -6.02 -37.81
C TYR A 42 -8.39 -4.52 -37.85
N ASP A 43 -7.51 -3.75 -38.52
CA ASP A 43 -7.80 -2.48 -39.22
C ASP A 43 -6.51 -1.83 -39.76
N GLY A 44 -6.22 -1.96 -41.07
CA GLY A 44 -5.21 -1.16 -41.78
C GLY A 44 -3.71 -1.44 -41.52
N ASP A 45 -3.27 -1.61 -40.27
CA ASP A 45 -1.85 -1.69 -39.91
C ASP A 45 -1.44 -3.10 -39.41
N TYR A 46 -0.57 -3.76 -40.19
CA TYR A 46 -0.15 -5.15 -39.98
C TYR A 46 1.02 -5.26 -39.00
N TYR A 47 0.75 -5.68 -37.76
CA TYR A 47 1.79 -6.17 -36.84
C TYR A 47 1.69 -7.70 -36.71
N HIS A 48 2.70 -8.42 -37.17
CA HIS A 48 2.76 -9.89 -37.14
C HIS A 48 3.56 -10.38 -35.94
N GLY A 49 2.86 -10.93 -34.95
CA GLY A 49 3.47 -11.75 -33.89
C GLY A 49 3.29 -13.23 -34.19
N LYS A 50 4.39 -13.97 -34.38
CA LYS A 50 4.35 -15.44 -34.42
C LYS A 50 4.99 -15.97 -33.14
N TYR A 51 4.26 -16.81 -32.43
CA TYR A 51 4.75 -17.46 -31.22
C TYR A 51 4.68 -18.97 -31.42
N ILE A 52 5.69 -19.68 -30.93
CA ILE A 52 5.66 -21.13 -30.84
C ILE A 52 5.53 -21.46 -29.36
N THR A 53 4.46 -22.14 -29.00
CA THR A 53 4.33 -22.70 -27.66
C THR A 53 4.44 -24.22 -27.72
N ASN A 54 5.21 -24.78 -26.80
CA ASN A 54 5.37 -26.20 -26.59
C ASN A 54 5.24 -26.51 -25.09
N THR A 55 5.43 -27.76 -24.72
CA THR A 55 5.38 -28.20 -23.31
C THR A 55 6.41 -27.48 -22.43
N GLN A 56 7.52 -27.02 -23.01
CA GLN A 56 8.66 -26.39 -22.32
C GLN A 56 8.51 -24.87 -22.15
N GLY A 57 7.69 -24.19 -22.96
CA GLY A 57 7.48 -22.74 -22.82
C GLY A 57 6.89 -22.06 -24.06
N LEU A 58 6.93 -20.72 -24.05
CA LEU A 58 6.56 -19.86 -25.18
C LEU A 58 7.82 -19.21 -25.74
N ALA A 59 8.06 -19.36 -27.04
CA ALA A 59 9.14 -18.68 -27.75
C ALA A 59 8.57 -17.71 -28.79
N THR A 60 9.11 -16.49 -28.85
CA THR A 60 8.87 -15.55 -29.96
C THR A 60 9.58 -16.06 -31.21
N TYR A 61 8.83 -16.18 -32.31
CA TYR A 61 9.37 -16.60 -33.60
C TYR A 61 9.86 -15.40 -34.38
N ASP A 62 11.19 -15.23 -34.49
CA ASP A 62 11.79 -14.27 -35.40
C ASP A 62 11.76 -14.81 -36.84
N PRO A 63 11.14 -14.12 -37.80
CA PRO A 63 11.04 -14.59 -39.19
C PRO A 63 12.37 -14.59 -39.95
N ILE A 64 13.47 -14.06 -39.40
CA ILE A 64 14.72 -13.83 -40.13
C ILE A 64 15.61 -15.09 -40.23
N LYS A 65 15.39 -16.15 -39.41
CA LYS A 65 16.23 -17.37 -39.41
C LYS A 65 15.54 -18.63 -39.95
N TRP A 66 14.83 -18.56 -41.08
CA TRP A 66 14.44 -19.77 -41.81
C TRP A 66 15.21 -19.90 -43.13
N ASP A 67 16.14 -20.86 -43.12
CA ASP A 67 16.91 -21.30 -44.28
C ASP A 67 15.99 -21.81 -45.39
N LYS A 68 16.20 -21.34 -46.62
CA LYS A 68 15.32 -21.54 -47.80
C LYS A 68 15.36 -22.97 -48.37
N LYS A 69 15.77 -23.98 -47.60
CA LYS A 69 15.85 -25.36 -48.08
C LYS A 69 14.97 -26.27 -47.23
N GLN A 70 14.19 -27.09 -47.94
CA GLN A 70 13.13 -27.99 -47.46
C GLN A 70 11.81 -27.26 -47.19
N GLY A 71 10.65 -27.60 -47.78
CA GLY A 71 10.21 -28.70 -48.62
C GLY A 71 8.68 -28.71 -48.49
N LYS A 72 7.96 -28.84 -49.62
CA LYS A 72 6.51 -29.13 -49.75
C LYS A 72 5.58 -28.66 -48.60
N ARG A 73 4.85 -27.54 -48.82
CA ARG A 73 3.75 -27.10 -47.96
C ARG A 73 2.60 -28.12 -48.01
N VAL A 74 2.56 -29.04 -47.05
CA VAL A 74 1.35 -29.79 -46.73
C VAL A 74 0.34 -28.77 -46.18
N GLY A 75 -0.84 -28.68 -46.78
CA GLY A 75 -1.90 -27.75 -46.41
C GLY A 75 -2.46 -28.06 -45.01
N LEU A 76 -1.76 -27.64 -43.97
CA LEU A 76 -2.25 -27.72 -42.60
C LEU A 76 -3.44 -26.77 -42.45
N LYS A 77 -4.60 -27.32 -42.06
CA LYS A 77 -5.78 -26.50 -41.76
C LYS A 77 -5.47 -25.62 -40.55
N LYS A 78 -5.93 -24.37 -40.60
CA LYS A 78 -5.74 -23.38 -39.53
C LYS A 78 -7.05 -23.23 -38.77
N ARG A 79 -6.98 -23.15 -37.44
CA ARG A 79 -8.10 -22.67 -36.64
C ARG A 79 -7.98 -21.15 -36.51
N VAL A 80 -9.10 -20.45 -36.71
CA VAL A 80 -9.15 -18.99 -36.59
C VAL A 80 -10.07 -18.66 -35.42
N VAL A 81 -9.58 -17.88 -34.47
CA VAL A 81 -10.34 -17.38 -33.32
C VAL A 81 -10.25 -15.87 -33.34
N LYS A 82 -11.38 -15.20 -33.10
CA LYS A 82 -11.41 -13.75 -32.90
C LYS A 82 -11.34 -13.50 -31.39
N LEU A 83 -10.38 -12.70 -30.96
CA LEU A 83 -10.18 -12.35 -29.56
C LEU A 83 -10.09 -10.83 -29.46
N ASP A 84 -10.66 -10.27 -28.40
CA ASP A 84 -10.51 -8.85 -28.10
C ASP A 84 -9.04 -8.56 -27.72
N CYS A 85 -8.50 -7.46 -28.26
CA CYS A 85 -7.10 -7.09 -28.07
C CYS A 85 -6.71 -6.95 -26.59
N ALA A 86 -7.65 -6.58 -25.72
CA ALA A 86 -7.47 -6.52 -24.26
C ALA A 86 -7.01 -7.85 -23.66
N PHE A 87 -7.58 -8.96 -24.13
CA PHE A 87 -7.41 -10.28 -23.50
C PHE A 87 -6.16 -11.02 -23.98
N VAL A 88 -5.52 -10.53 -25.04
CA VAL A 88 -4.37 -11.22 -25.64
C VAL A 88 -3.15 -11.15 -24.76
N HIS A 89 -2.95 -10.02 -24.08
CA HIS A 89 -1.89 -9.89 -23.09
C HIS A 89 -2.06 -10.91 -21.95
N TYR A 90 -3.25 -10.98 -21.36
CA TYR A 90 -3.55 -11.93 -20.28
C TYR A 90 -3.41 -13.38 -20.74
N LEU A 91 -3.90 -13.70 -21.93
CA LEU A 91 -3.76 -15.04 -22.52
C LEU A 91 -2.28 -15.43 -22.69
N ILE A 92 -1.46 -14.55 -23.27
CA ILE A 92 -0.03 -14.80 -23.46
C ILE A 92 0.67 -14.94 -22.11
N SER A 93 0.38 -14.04 -21.17
CA SER A 93 0.94 -14.07 -19.82
C SER A 93 0.65 -15.40 -19.12
N GLU A 94 -0.59 -15.87 -19.18
CA GLU A 94 -1.00 -17.12 -18.54
C GLU A 94 -0.37 -18.36 -19.20
N ILE A 95 -0.23 -18.35 -20.53
CA ILE A 95 0.50 -19.41 -21.27
C ILE A 95 1.98 -19.43 -20.85
N CYS A 96 2.60 -18.28 -20.59
CA CYS A 96 3.98 -18.20 -20.12
C CYS A 96 4.14 -18.71 -18.69
N ILE A 97 3.28 -18.24 -17.78
CA ILE A 97 3.41 -18.46 -16.33
C ILE A 97 2.96 -19.87 -15.94
N SER A 98 1.81 -20.32 -16.45
CA SER A 98 1.16 -21.54 -15.98
C SER A 98 1.41 -22.73 -16.92
N THR A 99 2.28 -23.66 -16.50
CA THR A 99 2.53 -24.91 -17.25
C THR A 99 1.27 -25.75 -17.41
N PHE A 100 0.41 -25.79 -16.38
CA PHE A 100 -0.86 -26.52 -16.43
C PHE A 100 -1.80 -25.94 -17.47
N TYR A 101 -2.01 -24.61 -17.45
CA TYR A 101 -2.84 -23.93 -18.44
C TYR A 101 -2.29 -24.10 -19.85
N ARG A 102 -0.96 -23.97 -20.03
CA ARG A 102 -0.28 -24.16 -21.31
C ARG A 102 -0.50 -25.55 -21.91
N LEU A 103 -0.40 -26.62 -21.11
CA LEU A 103 -0.64 -27.99 -21.59
C LEU A 103 -2.09 -28.20 -22.04
N HIS A 104 -3.05 -27.75 -21.23
CA HIS A 104 -4.47 -27.82 -21.58
C HIS A 104 -4.79 -26.98 -22.82
N PHE A 105 -4.19 -25.80 -22.93
CA PHE A 105 -4.32 -24.93 -24.09
C PHE A 105 -3.78 -25.62 -25.35
N ILE A 106 -2.59 -26.23 -25.28
CA ILE A 106 -2.03 -26.99 -26.39
C ILE A 106 -2.99 -28.10 -26.80
N ASN A 107 -3.39 -28.96 -25.88
CA ASN A 107 -4.29 -30.09 -26.17
C ASN A 107 -5.63 -29.67 -26.79
N ARG A 108 -6.21 -28.56 -26.31
CA ARG A 108 -7.50 -28.08 -26.79
C ARG A 108 -7.44 -27.57 -28.23
N TRP A 109 -6.29 -26.97 -28.58
CA TRP A 109 -6.12 -26.23 -29.83
C TRP A 109 -5.24 -26.93 -30.87
N THR A 110 -4.51 -27.99 -30.49
CA THR A 110 -3.87 -28.94 -31.42
C THR A 110 -4.72 -30.19 -31.65
N ASP A 111 -4.78 -30.64 -32.89
CA ASP A 111 -5.21 -31.99 -33.24
C ASP A 111 -4.43 -32.46 -34.50
N ALA A 112 -4.57 -33.72 -34.91
CA ALA A 112 -3.93 -34.29 -36.10
C ALA A 112 -4.18 -33.44 -37.37
N LEU A 113 -5.30 -32.74 -37.43
CA LEU A 113 -5.71 -31.88 -38.55
C LEU A 113 -5.28 -30.41 -38.40
N TYR A 114 -4.98 -29.93 -37.19
CA TYR A 114 -4.76 -28.51 -36.89
C TYR A 114 -3.54 -28.32 -35.99
N LYS A 115 -2.46 -27.78 -36.56
CA LYS A 115 -1.22 -27.43 -35.82
C LYS A 115 -0.98 -25.92 -35.70
N SER A 116 -1.89 -25.10 -36.23
CA SER A 116 -1.77 -23.64 -36.22
C SER A 116 -3.07 -23.00 -35.77
N LEU A 117 -2.95 -22.14 -34.76
CA LEU A 117 -4.01 -21.27 -34.27
C LEU A 117 -3.71 -19.83 -34.71
N VAL A 118 -4.69 -19.22 -35.36
CA VAL A 118 -4.69 -17.84 -35.79
C VAL A 118 -5.64 -17.06 -34.89
N ILE A 119 -5.12 -16.06 -34.19
CA ILE A 119 -5.89 -15.14 -33.35
C ILE A 119 -6.03 -13.82 -34.11
N ILE A 120 -7.26 -13.44 -34.41
CA ILE A 120 -7.58 -12.13 -35.01
C ILE A 120 -8.03 -11.22 -33.87
N LEU A 121 -7.29 -10.14 -33.67
CA LEU A 121 -7.58 -9.10 -32.69
C LEU A 121 -8.73 -8.24 -33.19
N LYS A 122 -9.79 -8.20 -32.40
CA LYS A 122 -10.84 -7.19 -32.52
C LYS A 122 -10.49 -5.99 -31.65
N SER A 123 -10.92 -4.80 -32.07
CA SER A 123 -10.98 -3.66 -31.17
C SER A 123 -11.83 -4.02 -29.96
N THR A 124 -11.41 -3.57 -28.79
CA THR A 124 -12.20 -3.70 -27.57
C THR A 124 -13.51 -2.93 -27.74
N GLU A 125 -14.64 -3.57 -27.41
CA GLU A 125 -15.98 -2.96 -27.54
C GLU A 125 -16.28 -1.99 -26.39
N CYS A 126 -15.49 -2.03 -25.31
CA CYS A 126 -15.62 -1.17 -24.14
C CYS A 126 -14.24 -0.70 -23.67
N ASP A 127 -14.11 0.55 -23.25
CA ASP A 127 -12.90 1.00 -22.58
C ASP A 127 -12.67 0.18 -21.31
N LEU A 128 -11.45 -0.37 -21.13
CA LEU A 128 -11.03 -1.08 -19.91
C LEU A 128 -10.87 -0.14 -18.70
N ILE A 129 -11.34 1.10 -18.81
CA ILE A 129 -11.27 2.08 -17.74
C ILE A 129 -12.24 1.63 -16.65
N ASP A 130 -11.70 1.32 -15.49
CA ASP A 130 -12.50 0.99 -14.33
C ASP A 130 -13.09 2.28 -13.73
N TYR A 131 -14.23 2.70 -14.26
CA TYR A 131 -14.92 3.91 -13.81
C TYR A 131 -15.30 3.84 -12.33
N ASN A 132 -15.64 2.66 -11.81
CA ASN A 132 -16.00 2.47 -10.40
C ASN A 132 -14.81 2.71 -9.48
N TRP A 133 -13.64 2.17 -9.82
CA TRP A 133 -12.42 2.46 -9.07
C TRP A 133 -11.93 3.88 -9.27
N ASN A 134 -12.11 4.46 -10.46
CA ASN A 134 -11.78 5.85 -10.72
C ASN A 134 -12.59 6.80 -9.83
N GLU A 135 -13.90 6.57 -9.68
CA GLU A 135 -14.77 7.34 -8.79
C GLU A 135 -14.33 7.23 -7.32
N ARG A 136 -14.04 6.00 -6.85
CA ARG A 136 -13.53 5.79 -5.48
C ARG A 136 -12.20 6.49 -5.23
N VAL A 137 -11.28 6.40 -6.18
CA VAL A 137 -9.98 7.09 -6.09
C VAL A 137 -10.18 8.60 -6.08
N TYR A 138 -11.07 9.11 -6.91
CA TYR A 138 -11.41 10.53 -6.95
C TYR A 138 -11.91 11.02 -5.58
N ASP A 139 -12.84 10.31 -4.95
CA ASP A 139 -13.36 10.68 -3.63
C ASP A 139 -12.29 10.62 -2.55
N MET A 140 -11.43 9.58 -2.54
CA MET A 140 -10.32 9.47 -1.59
C MET A 140 -9.30 10.60 -1.75
N VAL A 141 -8.97 10.96 -3.00
CA VAL A 141 -8.04 12.06 -3.30
C VAL A 141 -8.65 13.40 -2.88
N ARG A 142 -9.93 13.63 -3.18
CA ARG A 142 -10.64 14.84 -2.76
C ARG A 142 -10.68 14.95 -1.24
N GLU A 143 -11.07 13.88 -0.54
CA GLU A 143 -11.08 13.84 0.93
C GLU A 143 -9.69 14.16 1.50
N LYS A 144 -8.64 13.54 0.95
CA LYS A 144 -7.26 13.83 1.37
C LYS A 144 -6.90 15.30 1.20
N CYS A 145 -7.20 15.89 0.05
CA CYS A 145 -6.93 17.30 -0.23
C CYS A 145 -7.65 18.23 0.76
N GLU A 146 -8.93 17.97 1.05
CA GLU A 146 -9.71 18.77 2.02
C GLU A 146 -9.15 18.64 3.44
N LEU A 147 -8.76 17.42 3.84
CA LEU A 147 -8.15 17.18 5.15
C LEU A 147 -6.77 17.85 5.29
N ASP A 148 -5.94 17.79 4.25
CA ASP A 148 -4.63 18.45 4.22
C ASP A 148 -4.78 19.97 4.27
N HIS A 149 -5.76 20.53 3.54
CA HIS A 149 -6.10 21.95 3.60
C HIS A 149 -6.55 22.35 5.01
N ALA A 150 -7.50 21.62 5.61
CA ALA A 150 -7.97 21.88 6.97
C ALA A 150 -6.84 21.83 8.01
N LEU A 151 -5.91 20.87 7.90
CA LEU A 151 -4.75 20.77 8.78
C LEU A 151 -3.81 21.98 8.65
N SER A 152 -3.60 22.49 7.43
CA SER A 152 -2.81 23.69 7.18
C SER A 152 -3.39 24.91 7.91
N TRP A 153 -4.70 25.14 7.76
CA TRP A 153 -5.39 26.24 8.46
C TRP A 153 -5.35 26.09 9.98
N LEU A 154 -5.63 24.90 10.49
CA LEU A 154 -5.58 24.63 11.93
C LEU A 154 -4.16 24.76 12.49
N SER A 155 -3.12 24.47 11.71
CA SER A 155 -1.73 24.61 12.15
C SER A 155 -1.36 26.08 12.31
N THR A 156 -1.76 26.92 11.37
CA THR A 156 -1.55 28.38 11.44
C THR A 156 -2.32 28.97 12.63
N LEU A 157 -3.60 28.64 12.76
CA LEU A 157 -4.44 29.12 13.87
C LEU A 157 -3.95 28.61 15.23
N GLY A 158 -3.57 27.33 15.31
CA GLY A 158 -3.04 26.70 16.51
C GLY A 158 -1.71 27.31 16.93
N GLY A 159 -0.82 27.63 15.98
CA GLY A 159 0.41 28.36 16.24
C GLY A 159 0.16 29.75 16.84
N ALA A 160 -0.78 30.51 16.29
CA ALA A 160 -1.15 31.84 16.80
C ALA A 160 -1.72 31.78 18.22
N PHE A 161 -2.69 30.90 18.49
CA PHE A 161 -3.23 30.73 19.85
C PHE A 161 -2.19 30.19 20.83
N SER A 162 -1.30 29.31 20.37
CA SER A 162 -0.20 28.81 21.19
C SER A 162 0.78 29.94 21.54
N ALA A 163 1.11 30.85 20.63
CA ALA A 163 1.98 31.99 20.95
C ALA A 163 1.34 32.91 22.01
N LEU A 164 0.03 33.17 21.90
CA LEU A 164 -0.72 33.96 22.88
C LEU A 164 -0.96 33.21 24.20
N GLY A 165 -0.90 31.87 24.19
CA GLY A 165 -1.19 31.01 25.33
C GLY A 165 -0.24 31.17 26.51
N ASP A 166 0.95 31.73 26.31
CA ASP A 166 1.89 32.04 27.40
C ASP A 166 1.38 33.21 28.28
N TYR A 167 0.56 34.10 27.71
CA TYR A 167 0.01 35.28 28.39
C TYR A 167 -1.44 35.09 28.79
N PHE A 168 -2.23 34.43 27.94
CA PHE A 168 -3.68 34.30 28.09
C PHE A 168 -4.07 32.83 28.26
N PRO A 169 -4.49 32.39 29.46
CA PRO A 169 -4.88 31.00 29.70
C PRO A 169 -6.03 30.50 28.81
N SER A 170 -6.94 31.40 28.41
CA SER A 170 -8.01 31.09 27.45
C SER A 170 -7.46 30.70 26.08
N CYS A 171 -6.43 31.39 25.58
CA CYS A 171 -5.76 31.06 24.33
C CYS A 171 -5.06 29.70 24.39
N ALA A 172 -4.40 29.38 25.52
CA ALA A 172 -3.82 28.06 25.72
C ALA A 172 -4.88 26.94 25.68
N GLU A 173 -6.07 27.19 26.23
CA GLU A 173 -7.17 26.23 26.12
C GLU A 173 -7.65 26.04 24.68
N ILE A 174 -7.80 27.12 23.92
CA ILE A 174 -8.20 27.06 22.52
C ILE A 174 -7.14 26.31 21.69
N ALA A 175 -5.85 26.59 21.90
CA ALA A 175 -4.75 25.86 21.26
C ALA A 175 -4.81 24.35 21.55
N GLY A 176 -5.15 23.96 22.78
CA GLY A 176 -5.35 22.56 23.15
C GLY A 176 -6.53 21.92 22.41
N LYS A 177 -7.67 22.62 22.28
CA LYS A 177 -8.84 22.15 21.52
C LYS A 177 -8.52 21.99 20.03
N ILE A 178 -7.81 22.95 19.45
CA ILE A 178 -7.32 22.88 18.06
C ILE A 178 -6.42 21.66 17.88
N SER A 179 -5.46 21.43 18.78
CA SER A 179 -4.55 20.29 18.72
C SER A 179 -5.29 18.94 18.75
N ILE A 180 -6.37 18.84 19.54
CA ILE A 180 -7.23 17.64 19.59
C ILE A 180 -7.98 17.45 18.26
N ASN A 181 -8.49 18.52 17.67
CA ASN A 181 -9.18 18.44 16.38
C ASN A 181 -8.22 18.04 15.26
N GLN A 182 -7.01 18.62 15.21
CA GLN A 182 -5.97 18.18 14.29
C GLN A 182 -5.62 16.71 14.48
N PHE A 183 -5.55 16.24 15.73
CA PHE A 183 -5.27 14.84 16.02
C PHE A 183 -6.37 13.91 15.46
N LYS A 184 -7.64 14.28 15.56
CA LYS A 184 -8.75 13.51 14.95
C LYS A 184 -8.62 13.42 13.43
N LEU A 185 -8.26 14.53 12.77
CA LEU A 185 -8.03 14.55 11.32
C LEU A 185 -6.82 13.71 10.93
N ALA A 186 -5.72 13.79 11.69
CA ALA A 186 -4.51 13.00 11.46
C ALA A 186 -4.78 11.49 11.57
N LEU A 187 -5.62 11.06 12.52
CA LEU A 187 -6.05 9.67 12.63
C LEU A 187 -6.87 9.22 11.41
N ARG A 188 -7.74 10.08 10.88
CA ARG A 188 -8.52 9.80 9.67
C ARG A 188 -7.65 9.69 8.42
N LEU A 189 -6.59 10.50 8.33
CA LEU A 189 -5.58 10.42 7.26
C LEU A 189 -4.65 9.20 7.38
N GLY A 190 -4.60 8.56 8.55
CA GLY A 190 -3.67 7.46 8.80
C GLY A 190 -2.21 7.89 8.87
N ASP A 191 -1.92 9.17 9.11
CA ASP A 191 -0.56 9.69 9.18
C ASP A 191 -0.03 9.71 10.65
N PRO A 192 0.86 8.76 11.03
CA PRO A 192 1.37 8.69 12.40
C PRO A 192 2.29 9.86 12.76
N THR A 193 2.96 10.47 11.78
CA THR A 193 3.86 11.61 11.98
C THR A 193 3.08 12.88 12.32
N ILE A 194 1.99 13.18 11.60
CA ILE A 194 1.11 14.30 11.93
C ILE A 194 0.46 14.07 13.30
N ALA A 195 -0.01 12.85 13.55
CA ALA A 195 -0.60 12.47 14.83
C ALA A 195 0.34 12.71 16.02
N ALA A 196 1.63 12.41 15.87
CA ALA A 196 2.65 12.69 16.89
C ALA A 196 2.83 14.20 17.14
N ARG A 197 2.90 15.01 16.06
CA ARG A 197 2.99 16.48 16.17
C ARG A 197 1.79 17.08 16.90
N CYS A 198 0.57 16.63 16.59
CA CYS A 198 -0.64 17.10 17.29
C CYS A 198 -0.61 16.79 18.79
N ARG A 199 -0.10 15.62 19.19
CA ARG A 199 0.09 15.27 20.61
C ARG A 199 1.12 16.18 21.28
N LEU A 200 2.19 16.53 20.58
CA LEU A 200 3.18 17.48 21.07
C LEU A 200 2.61 18.90 21.22
N PHE A 201 1.79 19.38 20.27
CA PHE A 201 1.08 20.66 20.40
C PHE A 201 0.10 20.67 21.58
N LEU A 202 -0.60 19.55 21.80
CA LEU A 202 -1.41 19.38 23.00
C LEU A 202 -0.55 19.46 24.27
N ALA A 203 0.61 18.80 24.31
CA ALA A 203 1.53 18.89 25.44
C ALA A 203 2.00 20.33 25.70
N LEU A 204 2.25 21.11 24.65
CA LEU A 204 2.59 22.53 24.78
C LEU A 204 1.46 23.33 25.44
N SER A 205 0.21 23.14 25.01
CA SER A 205 -0.95 23.77 25.66
C SER A 205 -1.09 23.38 27.13
N LEU A 206 -0.74 22.14 27.49
CA LEU A 206 -0.76 21.67 28.88
C LEU A 206 0.32 22.35 29.72
N ILE A 207 1.51 22.60 29.16
CA ILE A 207 2.58 23.37 29.82
C ILE A 207 2.09 24.78 30.15
N GLN A 208 1.48 25.45 29.17
CA GLN A 208 0.93 26.80 29.33
C GLN A 208 -0.13 26.86 30.43
N LYS A 209 -0.97 25.82 30.53
CA LYS A 209 -1.97 25.64 31.59
C LYS A 209 -1.38 25.10 32.91
N LYS A 210 -0.04 25.07 33.06
CA LYS A 210 0.70 24.58 34.24
C LYS A 210 0.40 23.12 34.62
N ARG A 211 -0.06 22.30 33.66
CA ARG A 211 -0.34 20.86 33.81
C ARG A 211 0.89 20.02 33.44
N PHE A 212 1.99 20.26 34.14
CA PHE A 212 3.32 19.75 33.78
C PHE A 212 3.43 18.21 33.76
N HIS A 213 2.80 17.52 34.70
CA HIS A 213 2.89 16.05 34.77
C HIS A 213 2.33 15.36 33.53
N LEU A 214 1.18 15.84 33.03
CA LEU A 214 0.55 15.30 31.83
C LEU A 214 1.38 15.60 30.59
N ALA A 215 1.85 16.85 30.45
CA ALA A 215 2.73 17.25 29.36
C ALA A 215 4.00 16.39 29.30
N ARG A 216 4.66 16.19 30.45
CA ARG A 216 5.87 15.36 30.57
C ARG A 216 5.64 13.94 30.04
N ARG A 217 4.53 13.32 30.43
CA ARG A 217 4.18 11.95 30.01
C ARG A 217 3.99 11.86 28.49
N ILE A 218 3.30 12.83 27.90
CA ILE A 218 3.07 12.87 26.45
C ILE A 218 4.40 13.04 25.71
N ILE A 219 5.21 14.03 26.07
CA ILE A 219 6.49 14.31 25.39
C ILE A 219 7.41 13.09 25.47
N TYR A 220 7.53 12.47 26.66
CA TYR A 220 8.37 11.30 26.85
C TYR A 220 7.89 10.11 26.00
N SER A 221 6.58 9.84 25.99
CA SER A 221 5.98 8.80 25.14
C SER A 221 6.30 9.02 23.67
N GLU A 222 6.09 10.22 23.14
CA GLU A 222 6.34 10.51 21.73
C GLU A 222 7.82 10.49 21.38
N PHE A 223 8.70 10.95 22.27
CA PHE A 223 10.15 10.86 22.08
C PHE A 223 10.62 9.40 22.00
N GLN A 224 10.15 8.52 22.89
CA GLN A 224 10.51 7.10 22.83
C GLN A 224 10.01 6.43 21.55
N LYS A 225 8.76 6.70 21.15
CA LYS A 225 8.22 6.17 19.89
C LYS A 225 9.02 6.65 18.67
N ALA A 226 9.36 7.93 18.62
CA ALA A 226 10.12 8.53 17.52
C ALA A 226 11.58 8.06 17.46
N ARG A 227 12.17 7.74 18.63
CA ARG A 227 13.55 7.22 18.69
C ARG A 227 13.63 5.75 18.28
N ASN A 228 12.61 4.98 18.59
CA ASN A 228 12.56 3.54 18.35
C ASN A 228 11.87 3.16 17.02
N SER A 229 11.50 4.15 16.18
CA SER A 229 10.89 3.89 14.89
C SER A 229 11.92 3.39 13.87
N VAL A 230 11.46 2.57 12.92
CA VAL A 230 12.29 2.03 11.82
C VAL A 230 12.98 3.16 11.04
N VAL A 231 12.23 4.23 10.77
CA VAL A 231 12.74 5.47 10.18
C VAL A 231 12.68 6.57 11.24
N VAL A 232 13.83 7.14 11.58
CA VAL A 232 13.95 8.16 12.63
C VAL A 232 13.66 9.54 12.06
N ASP A 233 12.57 10.19 12.51
CA ASP A 233 12.26 11.57 12.16
C ASP A 233 13.00 12.55 13.10
N ASN A 234 14.15 13.02 12.65
CA ASN A 234 14.96 14.01 13.40
C ASN A 234 14.20 15.30 13.70
N LYS A 235 13.26 15.73 12.85
CA LYS A 235 12.45 16.93 13.10
C LYS A 235 11.53 16.68 14.30
N LEU A 236 10.90 15.51 14.38
CA LEU A 236 10.05 15.13 15.50
C LEU A 236 10.83 15.02 16.82
N LEU A 237 12.03 14.46 16.79
CA LEU A 237 12.91 14.42 17.96
C LEU A 237 13.30 15.83 18.44
N ASN A 238 13.62 16.73 17.51
CA ASN A 238 13.94 18.12 17.83
C ASN A 238 12.74 18.87 18.41
N MET A 239 11.52 18.62 17.89
CA MET A 239 10.29 19.15 18.48
C MET A 239 10.11 18.68 19.93
N CYS A 240 10.30 17.37 20.20
CA CYS A 240 10.24 16.84 21.56
C CYS A 240 11.24 17.54 22.50
N ARG A 241 12.49 17.71 22.06
CA ARG A 241 13.55 18.37 22.84
C ARG A 241 13.21 19.84 23.12
N GLY A 242 12.72 20.57 22.12
CA GLY A 242 12.32 21.97 22.27
C GLY A 242 11.18 22.15 23.27
N ILE A 243 10.14 21.32 23.17
CA ILE A 243 9.00 21.36 24.11
C ILE A 243 9.42 20.91 25.50
N TRP A 244 10.34 19.95 25.61
CA TRP A 244 10.91 19.54 26.90
C TRP A 244 11.67 20.67 27.58
N ALA A 245 12.50 21.41 26.84
CA ALA A 245 13.20 22.58 27.37
C ALA A 245 12.21 23.64 27.88
N LYS A 246 11.13 23.90 27.13
CA LYS A 246 10.06 24.81 27.58
C LYS A 246 9.35 24.29 28.83
N LEU A 247 9.05 23.00 28.93
CA LEU A 247 8.49 22.39 30.15
C LEU A 247 9.40 22.62 31.38
N GLN A 248 10.71 22.41 31.23
CA GLN A 248 11.67 22.59 32.33
C GLN A 248 11.73 24.05 32.79
N TYR A 249 11.80 24.99 31.84
CA TYR A 249 11.79 26.43 32.13
C TYR A 249 10.52 26.85 32.88
N GLU A 250 9.35 26.53 32.32
CA GLU A 250 8.05 26.92 32.88
C GLU A 250 7.80 26.30 34.26
N TYR A 251 8.25 25.06 34.48
CA TYR A 251 8.17 24.41 35.77
C TYR A 251 9.04 25.11 36.82
N LYS A 252 10.27 25.49 36.45
CA LYS A 252 11.18 26.23 37.33
C LYS A 252 10.54 27.56 37.76
N VAL A 253 10.10 28.37 36.80
CA VAL A 253 9.44 29.67 37.05
C VAL A 253 8.20 29.50 37.94
N TYR A 254 7.38 28.48 37.69
CA TYR A 254 6.22 28.17 38.51
C TYR A 254 6.60 27.77 39.94
N SER A 255 7.63 26.95 40.11
CA SER A 255 8.09 26.49 41.43
C SER A 255 8.63 27.64 42.30
N GLU A 256 9.40 28.55 41.71
CA GLU A 256 9.93 29.74 42.36
C GLU A 256 8.81 30.69 42.80
N SER A 257 7.83 30.92 41.90
CA SER A 257 6.65 31.74 42.19
C SER A 257 5.82 31.16 43.34
N LYS A 258 5.62 29.84 43.33
CA LYS A 258 4.88 29.12 44.37
C LYS A 258 5.58 29.19 45.73
N TYR A 259 6.90 29.05 45.76
CA TYR A 259 7.70 29.18 46.98
C TYR A 259 7.61 30.61 47.55
N ARG A 260 7.74 31.64 46.70
CA ARG A 260 7.62 33.04 47.11
C ARG A 260 6.25 33.35 47.74
N ILE A 261 5.16 32.87 47.14
CA ILE A 261 3.80 33.05 47.68
C ILE A 261 3.65 32.36 49.04
N LYS A 262 4.19 31.14 49.21
CA LYS A 262 4.15 30.42 50.48
C LYS A 262 4.87 31.18 51.60
N ASN A 263 6.06 31.73 51.32
CA ASN A 263 6.81 32.49 52.33
C ASN A 263 6.07 33.76 52.74
N VAL A 264 5.52 34.52 51.79
CA VAL A 264 4.73 35.72 52.09
C VAL A 264 3.49 35.38 52.94
N LEU A 265 2.84 34.24 52.70
CA LEU A 265 1.72 33.78 53.51
C LEU A 265 2.15 33.36 54.91
N ALA A 266 3.28 32.66 55.04
CA ALA A 266 3.83 32.25 56.33
C ALA A 266 4.23 33.47 57.19
N ASP A 267 4.84 34.49 56.59
CA ASP A 267 5.22 35.73 57.28
C ASP A 267 3.98 36.49 57.78
N LYS A 268 2.91 36.56 56.98
CA LYS A 268 1.63 37.17 57.39
C LYS A 268 0.96 36.43 58.55
N ILE A 269 0.99 35.09 58.54
CA ILE A 269 0.43 34.28 59.62
C ILE A 269 1.22 34.50 60.91
N THR A 270 2.55 34.53 60.82
CA THR A 270 3.43 34.74 61.97
C THR A 270 3.27 36.14 62.57
N TYR A 271 3.12 37.16 61.72
CA TYR A 271 2.81 38.53 62.17
C TYR A 271 1.48 38.62 62.93
N ASN A 272 0.43 37.95 62.44
CA ASN A 272 -0.89 37.96 63.07
C ASN A 272 -0.97 37.15 64.37
N LEU A 273 -0.08 36.18 64.60
CA LEU A 273 -0.02 35.39 65.83
C LEU A 273 0.77 36.09 66.96
N ASN A 274 1.63 37.05 66.61
CA ASN A 274 2.45 37.81 67.57
C ASN A 274 1.82 39.15 67.98
N LYS A 275 0.54 39.37 67.66
CA LYS A 275 -0.24 40.57 67.98
C LYS A 275 -1.43 40.19 68.84
#